data_AF-A0A2I0IF17-F1
#
_entry.id   AF-A0A2I0IF17-F1
#
_cell.length_a   1.000
_cell.length_b   1.000
_cell.length_c   1.000
_cell.angle_alpha   90.00
_cell.angle_beta   90.00
_cell.angle_gamma   90.00
#
_symmetry.space_group_name_H-M   'P 1'
#
loop_
_entity.id
_entity.type
_entity.pdbx_description
1 polymer ?
#
loop_
_entity_poly.entity_id
_entity_poly.type
_entity_poly.pdbx_seq_one_letter_code
_entity_poly.pdbx_strand_id
1 'polypeptide(L)'
;MEGSGMNKTISGNARGSLVHAQTHIWNHIFSFVKSMSLKCALQLGIPDIIHNHGGPMTINELVSALSVHPGKAHCISRLMRILVHSGFFEQTSLRVVAQDDREEVGTEHGSLFFEHMGNGPEQNLLFNNAM
;
A
#
# COMPACT_ATOMS: atom_id res chain seq x y z
N MET A 1 -20.78 22.47 -50.71
CA MET A 1 -21.55 22.87 -49.51
C MET A 1 -21.22 21.85 -48.44
N GLU A 2 -20.22 22.18 -47.64
CA GLU A 2 -19.64 21.36 -46.58
C GLU A 2 -20.52 21.39 -45.35
N GLY A 3 -20.65 20.25 -44.65
CA GLY A 3 -21.26 20.23 -43.33
C GLY A 3 -21.67 18.83 -42.88
N SER A 4 -20.73 18.03 -42.35
CA SER A 4 -21.08 16.87 -41.48
C SER A 4 -19.85 16.23 -40.80
N GLY A 5 -19.03 17.00 -40.09
CA GLY A 5 -17.73 16.50 -39.57
C GLY A 5 -17.33 16.84 -38.13
N MET A 6 -18.16 17.50 -37.31
CA MET A 6 -17.70 18.11 -36.05
C MET A 6 -18.52 17.76 -34.79
N ASN A 7 -19.14 16.58 -34.69
CA ASN A 7 -19.92 16.23 -33.48
C ASN A 7 -19.60 14.87 -32.85
N LYS A 8 -18.42 14.28 -33.10
CA LYS A 8 -18.00 13.03 -32.44
C LYS A 8 -16.79 13.14 -31.50
N THR A 9 -16.03 14.23 -31.56
CA THR A 9 -14.79 14.41 -30.79
C THR A 9 -14.97 15.02 -29.39
N ILE A 10 -16.07 15.73 -29.14
CA ILE A 10 -16.31 16.43 -27.86
C ILE A 10 -16.72 15.45 -26.74
N SER A 11 -17.43 14.37 -27.08
CA SER A 11 -17.96 13.42 -26.10
C SER A 11 -16.88 12.56 -25.42
N GLY A 12 -15.79 12.23 -26.12
CA GLY A 12 -14.68 11.43 -25.56
C GLY A 12 -13.84 12.20 -24.55
N ASN A 13 -13.53 13.48 -24.83
CA ASN A 13 -12.70 14.33 -23.98
C ASN A 13 -13.41 14.71 -22.66
N ALA A 14 -14.73 14.97 -22.73
CA ALA A 14 -15.54 15.31 -21.56
C ALA A 14 -15.72 14.14 -20.58
N ARG A 15 -15.76 12.90 -21.08
CA ARG A 15 -15.86 11.71 -20.23
C ARG A 15 -14.54 11.41 -19.52
N GLY A 16 -13.40 11.59 -20.22
CA GLY A 16 -12.07 11.46 -19.62
C GLY A 16 -11.83 12.48 -18.52
N SER A 17 -12.19 13.75 -18.75
CA SER A 17 -12.04 14.80 -17.72
C SER A 17 -12.96 14.59 -16.51
N LEU A 18 -14.19 14.10 -16.72
CA LEU A 18 -15.11 13.75 -15.62
C LEU A 18 -14.55 12.60 -14.76
N VAL A 19 -14.07 11.53 -15.38
CA VAL A 19 -13.47 10.40 -14.65
C VAL A 19 -12.24 10.86 -13.86
N HIS A 20 -11.38 11.69 -14.47
CA HIS A 20 -10.21 12.24 -13.79
C HIS A 20 -10.60 13.10 -12.58
N ALA A 21 -11.58 14.00 -12.73
CA ALA A 21 -12.09 14.81 -11.62
C ALA A 21 -12.68 13.95 -10.49
N GLN A 22 -13.44 12.89 -10.84
CA GLN A 22 -13.96 11.95 -9.86
C GLN A 22 -12.83 11.22 -9.12
N THR A 23 -11.84 10.69 -9.83
CA THR A 23 -10.66 10.05 -9.21
C THR A 23 -9.94 11.01 -8.27
N HIS A 24 -9.73 12.26 -8.68
CA HIS A 24 -9.09 13.26 -7.84
C HIS A 24 -9.87 13.52 -6.54
N ILE A 25 -11.19 13.67 -6.61
CA ILE A 25 -12.06 13.84 -5.44
C ILE A 25 -12.01 12.60 -4.54
N TRP A 26 -12.14 11.39 -5.12
CA TRP A 26 -12.09 10.16 -4.35
C TRP A 26 -10.75 9.95 -3.64
N ASN A 27 -9.64 10.25 -4.31
CA ASN A 27 -8.31 10.19 -3.70
C ASN A 27 -8.19 11.16 -2.52
N HIS A 28 -8.79 12.35 -2.61
CA HIS A 28 -8.81 13.30 -1.51
C HIS A 28 -9.70 12.81 -0.35
N ILE A 29 -10.93 12.36 -0.64
CA ILE A 29 -11.87 11.82 0.36
C ILE A 29 -11.25 10.63 1.10
N PHE A 30 -10.58 9.73 0.39
CA PHE A 30 -9.97 8.53 0.98
C PHE A 30 -8.53 8.72 1.43
N SER A 31 -7.96 9.92 1.34
CA SER A 31 -6.58 10.19 1.76
C SER A 31 -6.34 9.84 3.23
N PHE A 32 -7.33 10.06 4.10
CA PHE A 32 -7.24 9.71 5.53
C PHE A 32 -7.09 8.20 5.77
N VAL A 33 -7.60 7.35 4.85
CA VAL A 33 -7.53 5.89 5.00
C VAL A 33 -6.08 5.44 5.04
N LYS A 34 -5.22 6.03 4.21
CA LYS A 34 -3.78 5.73 4.21
C LYS A 34 -3.15 6.03 5.57
N SER A 35 -3.41 7.21 6.12
CA SER A 35 -2.89 7.62 7.42
C SER A 35 -3.43 6.78 8.58
N MET A 36 -4.73 6.47 8.57
CA MET A 36 -5.35 5.62 9.61
C MET A 36 -4.90 4.16 9.52
N SER A 37 -4.70 3.64 8.31
CA SER A 37 -4.09 2.33 8.11
C SER A 37 -2.65 2.30 8.63
N LEU A 38 -1.84 3.32 8.33
CA LEU A 38 -0.47 3.38 8.83
C LEU A 38 -0.44 3.44 10.36
N LYS A 39 -1.25 4.32 10.96
CA LYS A 39 -1.40 4.40 12.41
C LYS A 39 -1.80 3.06 13.02
N CYS A 40 -2.75 2.36 12.43
CA CYS A 40 -3.19 1.05 12.90
C CYS A 40 -2.05 0.01 12.86
N ALA A 41 -1.27 -0.03 11.77
CA ALA A 41 -0.14 -0.97 11.67
C ALA A 41 0.95 -0.71 12.72
N LEU A 42 1.23 0.56 13.00
CA LEU A 42 2.15 0.97 14.06
C LEU A 42 1.61 0.54 15.43
N GLN A 43 0.37 0.90 15.77
CA GLN A 43 -0.25 0.49 17.04
C GLN A 43 -0.30 -1.02 17.25
N LEU A 44 -0.39 -1.80 16.17
CA LEU A 44 -0.34 -3.26 16.19
C LEU A 44 1.08 -3.84 16.26
N GLY A 45 2.13 -3.04 16.13
CA GLY A 45 3.51 -3.51 16.13
C GLY A 45 3.91 -4.29 14.88
N ILE A 46 3.19 -4.10 13.78
CA ILE A 46 3.43 -4.85 12.53
C ILE A 46 4.87 -4.66 12.01
N PRO A 47 5.46 -3.45 11.99
CA PRO A 47 6.84 -3.28 11.54
C PRO A 47 7.84 -4.10 12.37
N ASP A 48 7.70 -4.05 13.71
CA ASP A 48 8.60 -4.75 14.62
C ASP A 48 8.47 -6.27 14.48
N ILE A 49 7.24 -6.76 14.31
CA ILE A 49 6.96 -8.19 14.07
C ILE A 49 7.63 -8.68 12.77
N ILE A 50 7.50 -7.92 11.68
CA ILE A 50 8.13 -8.25 10.39
C ILE A 50 9.66 -8.17 10.51
N HIS A 51 10.19 -7.16 11.18
CA HIS A 51 11.62 -7.00 11.39
C HIS A 51 12.21 -8.16 12.20
N ASN A 52 11.60 -8.51 13.32
CA ASN A 52 12.04 -9.59 14.21
C ASN A 52 11.95 -10.98 13.56
N HIS A 53 11.11 -11.14 12.53
CA HIS A 53 11.04 -12.37 11.73
C HIS A 53 12.25 -12.56 10.82
N GLY A 54 12.97 -11.48 10.47
CA GLY A 54 14.23 -11.54 9.73
C GLY A 54 14.11 -11.85 8.23
N GLY A 55 12.89 -11.79 7.66
CA GLY A 55 12.63 -12.05 6.25
C GLY A 55 11.16 -11.87 5.87
N PRO A 56 10.80 -12.09 4.59
CA PRO A 56 9.42 -11.91 4.14
C PRO A 56 8.47 -12.80 4.94
N MET A 57 7.36 -12.22 5.39
CA MET A 57 6.38 -12.86 6.25
C MET A 57 5.04 -13.00 5.52
N THR A 58 4.40 -14.17 5.60
CA THR A 58 3.05 -14.37 5.06
C THR A 58 2.00 -13.68 5.91
N ILE A 59 0.84 -13.37 5.31
CA ILE A 59 -0.30 -12.81 6.05
C ILE A 59 -0.78 -13.76 7.17
N ASN A 60 -0.69 -15.08 6.97
CA ASN A 60 -1.11 -16.06 7.99
C ASN A 60 -0.14 -16.09 9.19
N GLU A 61 1.17 -16.00 8.93
CA GLU A 61 2.18 -15.87 9.99
C GLU A 61 2.00 -14.56 10.75
N LEU A 62 1.74 -13.46 10.05
CA LEU A 62 1.48 -12.16 10.68
C LEU A 62 0.23 -12.18 11.56
N VAL A 63 -0.87 -12.78 11.06
CA VAL A 63 -2.11 -12.96 11.84
C VAL A 63 -1.86 -13.79 13.10
N SER A 64 -1.03 -14.84 12.99
CA SER A 64 -0.65 -15.69 14.11
C SER A 64 0.22 -14.93 15.12
N ALA A 65 1.21 -14.17 14.65
CA ALA A 65 2.11 -13.37 15.48
C ALA A 65 1.37 -12.25 16.23
N LEU A 66 0.39 -11.61 15.59
CA LEU A 66 -0.47 -10.59 16.21
C LEU A 66 -1.46 -11.18 17.23
N SER A 67 -1.63 -12.50 17.28
CA SER A 67 -2.60 -13.18 18.16
C SER A 67 -4.03 -12.60 18.06
N VAL A 68 -4.44 -12.21 16.85
CA VAL A 68 -5.76 -11.61 16.62
C VAL A 68 -6.87 -12.67 16.61
N HIS A 69 -8.06 -12.27 17.08
CA HIS A 69 -9.24 -13.14 17.03
C HIS A 69 -9.51 -13.59 15.58
N PRO A 70 -9.84 -14.87 15.31
CA PRO A 70 -10.03 -15.40 13.96
C PRO A 70 -11.00 -14.58 13.09
N GLY A 71 -12.07 -14.06 13.70
CA GLY A 71 -13.03 -13.18 13.02
C GLY A 71 -12.45 -11.85 12.49
N LYS A 72 -11.25 -11.44 12.93
CA LYS A 72 -10.56 -10.21 12.51
C LYS A 72 -9.36 -10.48 11.60
N ALA A 73 -9.03 -11.73 11.28
CA ALA A 73 -7.91 -12.06 10.39
C ALA A 73 -8.03 -11.37 9.03
N HIS A 74 -9.24 -11.32 8.47
CA HIS A 74 -9.53 -10.62 7.21
C HIS A 74 -9.25 -9.10 7.28
N CYS A 75 -9.37 -8.49 8.45
CA CYS A 75 -9.05 -7.08 8.66
C CYS A 75 -7.55 -6.84 8.49
N ILE A 76 -6.70 -7.75 9.01
CA ILE A 76 -5.25 -7.68 8.85
C ILE A 76 -4.85 -7.84 7.39
N SER A 77 -5.46 -8.80 6.67
CA SER A 77 -5.22 -8.97 5.24
C SER A 77 -5.56 -7.70 4.44
N ARG A 78 -6.68 -7.04 4.78
CA ARG A 78 -7.11 -5.81 4.11
C ARG A 78 -6.23 -4.61 4.46
N LEU A 79 -5.82 -4.51 5.72
CA LEU A 79 -4.88 -3.50 6.21
C LEU A 79 -3.55 -3.59 5.46
N MET A 80 -2.94 -4.78 5.42
CA MET A 80 -1.67 -5.00 4.73
C MET A 80 -1.75 -4.67 3.25
N ARG A 81 -2.85 -5.01 2.57
CA ARG A 81 -3.05 -4.65 1.16
C ARG A 81 -3.04 -3.13 0.93
N ILE A 82 -3.71 -2.36 1.81
CA ILE A 82 -3.71 -0.90 1.71
C ILE A 82 -2.30 -0.35 1.90
N LEU A 83 -1.55 -0.88 2.86
CA LEU A 83 -0.22 -0.39 3.18
C LEU A 83 0.81 -0.74 2.11
N VAL A 84 0.72 -1.92 1.51
CA VAL A 84 1.52 -2.30 0.34
C VAL A 84 1.23 -1.38 -0.84
N HIS A 85 -0.05 -1.20 -1.17
CA HIS A 85 -0.43 -0.32 -2.28
C HIS A 85 -0.08 1.15 -2.02
N SER A 86 0.06 1.55 -0.76
CA SER A 86 0.49 2.90 -0.37
C SER A 86 2.00 3.07 -0.32
N GLY A 87 2.80 2.02 -0.59
CA GLY A 87 4.26 2.06 -0.62
C GLY A 87 4.94 1.96 0.75
N PHE A 88 4.21 1.56 1.81
CA PHE A 88 4.82 1.35 3.14
C PHE A 88 5.46 -0.03 3.30
N PHE A 89 4.93 -1.04 2.61
CA PHE A 89 5.46 -2.40 2.61
C PHE A 89 5.55 -2.93 1.19
N GLU A 90 6.36 -3.95 0.98
CA GLU A 90 6.47 -4.64 -0.30
C GLU A 90 5.79 -6.01 -0.26
N GLN A 91 5.24 -6.41 -1.39
CA GLN A 91 4.74 -7.76 -1.59
C GLN A 91 5.80 -8.60 -2.31
N THR A 92 6.39 -9.54 -1.59
CA THR A 92 7.33 -10.51 -2.19
C THR A 92 6.62 -11.83 -2.47
N SER A 93 6.86 -12.40 -3.66
CA SER A 93 6.50 -13.80 -3.91
C SER A 93 7.50 -14.69 -3.19
N LEU A 94 7.04 -15.47 -2.21
CA LEU A 94 7.83 -16.51 -1.58
C LEU A 94 8.03 -17.66 -2.59
N ARG A 95 8.88 -17.46 -3.59
CA ARG A 95 9.24 -18.50 -4.53
C ARG A 95 10.00 -19.58 -3.76
N VAL A 96 9.45 -20.79 -3.69
CA VAL A 96 10.28 -22.00 -3.57
C VAL A 96 11.30 -21.91 -4.69
N VAL A 97 12.58 -22.00 -4.34
CA VAL A 97 13.72 -21.82 -5.25
C VAL A 97 13.52 -22.65 -6.51
N ALA A 98 13.05 -22.00 -7.56
CA ALA A 98 13.28 -22.38 -8.94
C ALA A 98 13.86 -21.12 -9.58
N GLN A 99 15.12 -21.28 -9.93
CA GLN A 99 16.00 -20.27 -10.48
C GLN A 99 15.38 -19.66 -11.75
N ASP A 100 15.81 -18.42 -12.00
CA ASP A 100 15.88 -17.71 -13.28
C ASP A 100 14.95 -16.52 -13.47
N ASP A 101 15.60 -15.50 -14.04
CA ASP A 101 15.09 -14.28 -14.66
C ASP A 101 14.55 -13.16 -13.76
N ARG A 102 15.53 -12.32 -13.44
CA ARG A 102 15.50 -10.95 -12.94
C ARG A 102 14.45 -10.08 -13.66
N GLU A 103 13.41 -9.65 -12.95
CA GLU A 103 12.67 -8.42 -13.25
C GLU A 103 12.74 -7.51 -12.03
N GLU A 104 13.75 -6.64 -12.03
CA GLU A 104 13.85 -5.50 -11.14
C GLU A 104 12.74 -4.51 -11.54
N VAL A 105 11.64 -4.51 -10.79
CA VAL A 105 10.64 -3.43 -10.87
C VAL A 105 11.22 -2.24 -10.11
N GLY A 106 11.96 -1.39 -10.83
CA GLY A 106 12.37 -0.09 -10.34
C GLY A 106 11.14 0.78 -10.10
N THR A 107 10.95 1.24 -8.86
CA THR A 107 9.96 2.25 -8.54
C THR A 107 10.50 3.64 -8.91
N GLU A 108 9.71 4.39 -9.67
CA GLU A 108 9.99 5.75 -10.13
C GLU A 108 10.00 6.81 -8.99
N HIS A 109 9.74 6.41 -7.75
CA HIS A 109 9.79 7.27 -6.57
C HIS A 109 10.20 6.49 -5.31
N GLY A 110 11.46 6.63 -4.93
CA GLY A 110 11.89 6.71 -3.53
C GLY A 110 12.03 5.38 -2.78
N SER A 111 13.23 5.18 -2.25
CA SER A 111 13.59 4.18 -1.24
C SER A 111 12.50 4.04 -0.17
N LEU A 112 12.30 2.82 0.33
CA LEU A 112 11.19 2.48 1.23
C LEU A 112 11.14 3.50 2.38
N PHE A 113 9.93 3.86 2.80
CA PHE A 113 9.70 4.78 3.92
C PHE A 113 10.57 4.43 5.15
N PHE A 114 10.80 3.14 5.37
CA PHE A 114 11.62 2.61 6.46
C PHE A 114 13.15 2.66 6.22
N GLU A 115 13.63 2.67 4.98
CA GLU A 115 15.08 2.79 4.67
C GLU A 115 15.63 4.16 5.11
N HIS A 116 14.84 5.22 4.98
CA HIS A 116 15.24 6.58 5.40
C HIS A 116 15.13 6.80 6.92
N MET A 117 14.29 6.00 7.59
CA MET A 117 14.01 6.11 9.02
C MET A 117 14.99 5.30 9.88
N GLY A 118 15.83 4.46 9.26
CA GLY A 118 16.73 3.51 9.91
C GLY A 118 15.96 2.32 10.49
N ASN A 119 16.27 1.09 10.07
CA ASN A 119 15.53 -0.16 10.38
C ASN A 119 15.58 -0.62 11.85
N GLY A 120 15.51 0.29 12.83
CA GLY A 120 15.55 -0.01 14.25
C GLY A 120 14.17 -0.29 14.86
N PRO A 121 14.10 -1.10 15.93
CA PRO A 121 12.86 -1.46 16.65
C PRO A 121 12.19 -0.27 17.36
N GLU A 122 12.79 0.93 17.31
CA GLU A 122 12.25 2.13 17.92
C GLU A 122 11.32 2.91 16.99
N GLN A 123 11.18 2.56 15.71
CA GLN A 123 10.35 3.34 14.78
C GLN A 123 8.88 3.39 15.21
N ASN A 124 8.35 2.28 15.69
CA ASN A 124 6.99 2.21 16.20
C ASN A 124 6.81 3.06 17.47
N LEU A 125 7.79 3.00 18.37
CA LEU A 125 7.82 3.83 19.59
C LEU A 125 7.96 5.32 19.27
N LEU A 126 8.84 5.67 18.33
CA LEU A 126 9.07 7.04 17.86
C LEU A 126 7.78 7.64 17.30
N PHE A 127 7.07 6.89 16.46
CA PHE A 127 5.82 7.36 15.87
C PHE A 127 4.67 7.46 16.88
N ASN A 128 4.53 6.49 17.79
CA ASN A 128 3.48 6.55 18.81
C ASN A 128 3.70 7.69 19.81
N ASN A 129 4.95 8.07 20.09
CA ASN A 129 5.27 9.18 20.99
C ASN A 129 5.14 10.57 20.34
N ALA A 130 5.08 10.65 19.00
CA ALA A 130 5.00 11.90 18.25
C ALA A 130 3.55 12.34 17.91
N MET A 131 2.55 11.51 18.19
CA MET A 131 1.11 11.84 18.05
C MET A 131 0.49 12.24 19.39
#